data_AF-A0A3C1LB66-F1
#
_entry.id   AF-A0A3C1LB66-F1
#
_cell.length_a   1.000
_cell.length_b   1.000
_cell.length_c   1.000
_cell.angle_alpha   90.00
_cell.angle_beta   90.00
_cell.angle_gamma   90.00
#
_symmetry.space_group_name_H-M   'P 1'
#
loop_
_entity.id
_entity.type
_entity.pdbx_description
1 polymer ?
#
loop_
_entity_poly.entity_id
_entity_poly.type
_entity_poly.pdbx_seq_one_letter_code
_entity_poly.pdbx_strand_id
1 'polypeptide(L)' 'SLAPLALPARFAEAVANSPRHRSAGFMAKRDELLDGRDDIASESAAVFGQQMWNYYVRSYPDVVEKHYPGTTQPA' A
#
# COMPACT_ATOMS: atom_id res chain seq x y z
N SER A 1 -16.00 9.43 12.75
CA SER A 1 -14.95 10.43 12.46
C SER A 1 -13.74 9.69 11.89
N LEU A 2 -13.12 10.21 10.83
CA LEU A 2 -11.90 9.63 10.20
C LEU A 2 -10.63 10.38 10.65
N ALA A 3 -10.69 11.10 11.77
CA ALA A 3 -9.54 11.81 12.30
C ALA A 3 -8.41 10.80 12.64
N PRO A 4 -7.16 11.04 12.20
CA PRO A 4 -6.03 10.20 12.56
C PRO A 4 -5.90 10.04 14.08
N LEU A 5 -5.58 8.82 14.51
CA LEU A 5 -5.30 8.56 15.92
C LEU A 5 -3.98 9.23 16.31
N ALA A 6 -4.00 9.99 17.41
CA ALA A 6 -2.79 10.57 17.98
C ALA A 6 -1.95 9.46 18.62
N LEU A 7 -1.06 8.86 17.82
CA LEU A 7 -0.16 7.82 18.30
C LEU A 7 1.02 8.44 19.08
N PRO A 8 1.34 7.93 20.27
CA PRO A 8 2.57 8.31 20.98
C PRO A 8 3.82 8.10 20.11
N ALA A 9 4.73 9.08 20.13
CA ALA A 9 5.96 9.08 19.32
C ALA A 9 6.82 7.81 19.48
N ARG A 10 6.81 7.22 20.69
CA ARG A 10 7.51 5.96 20.99
C ARG A 10 7.19 4.81 20.02
N PHE A 11 5.99 4.79 19.43
CA PHE A 11 5.63 3.74 18.48
C PHE A 11 6.31 3.96 17.12
N ALA A 12 6.38 5.20 16.64
CA ALA A 12 7.11 5.54 15.42
C ALA A 12 8.62 5.26 15.59
N GLU A 13 9.18 5.62 16.75
CA GLU A 13 10.57 5.33 17.09
C GLU A 13 10.87 3.83 17.15
N ALA A 14 9.97 3.05 17.77
CA ALA A 14 10.13 1.60 17.83
C ALA A 14 10.12 0.95 16.43
N VAL A 15 9.28 1.44 15.52
CA VAL A 15 9.24 0.98 14.12
C VAL A 15 10.53 1.38 13.39
N ALA A 16 10.95 2.64 13.49
CA ALA A 16 12.16 3.15 12.83
C ALA A 16 13.44 2.41 13.27
N ASN A 17 13.50 2.01 14.54
CA ASN A 17 14.62 1.28 15.12
C ASN A 17 14.56 -0.24 14.90
N SER A 18 13.44 -0.78 14.38
CA SER A 18 13.26 -2.21 14.19
C SER A 18 13.91 -2.69 12.88
N PRO A 19 14.93 -3.57 12.92
CA PRO A 19 15.53 -4.12 11.70
C PRO A 19 14.51 -4.85 10.83
N ARG A 20 13.56 -5.55 11.46
CA ARG A 20 12.49 -6.28 10.76
C ARG A 20 11.58 -5.38 9.96
N HIS A 21 11.21 -4.20 10.49
CA HIS A 21 10.37 -3.25 9.77
C HIS A 21 11.13 -2.59 8.63
N ARG A 22 12.42 -2.27 8.83
CA ARG A 22 13.26 -1.68 7.77
C ARG A 22 13.51 -2.61 6.59
N SER A 23 13.58 -3.92 6.83
CA SER A 23 13.80 -4.92 5.78
C SER A 23 12.51 -5.56 5.25
N ALA A 24 11.34 -5.17 5.78
CA ALA A 24 10.08 -5.66 5.28
C ALA A 24 9.80 -5.02 3.91
N GLY A 25 9.84 -5.84 2.86
CA GLY A 25 9.48 -5.39 1.52
C GLY A 25 7.98 -5.16 1.38
N PHE A 26 7.60 -4.26 0.47
CA PHE A 26 6.22 -4.10 0.04
C PHE A 26 6.08 -4.61 -1.38
N MET A 27 5.09 -5.46 -1.60
CA MET A 27 4.72 -5.92 -2.93
C MET A 27 4.49 -4.72 -3.87
N ALA A 28 4.99 -4.82 -5.09
CA ALA A 28 4.76 -3.86 -6.16
C ALA A 28 3.28 -3.44 -6.25
N LYS A 29 3.04 -2.15 -6.53
CA LYS A 29 1.73 -1.56 -6.83
C LYS A 29 1.33 -1.91 -8.27
N ARG A 30 0.07 -1.64 -8.64
CA ARG A 30 -0.44 -2.02 -9.97
C ARG A 30 0.32 -1.33 -11.11
N ASP A 31 0.56 -0.03 -11.00
CA ASP A 31 1.36 0.74 -11.94
C ASP A 31 2.77 0.18 -12.08
N GLU A 32 3.41 -0.16 -10.95
CA GLU A 32 4.73 -0.80 -10.95
C GLU A 32 4.73 -2.18 -11.63
N LEU A 33 3.67 -2.98 -11.45
CA LEU A 33 3.51 -4.25 -12.16
C LEU A 33 3.36 -4.04 -13.67
N LEU A 34 2.60 -3.02 -14.09
CA LEU A 34 2.42 -2.67 -15.50
C LEU A 34 3.73 -2.17 -16.13
N ASP A 35 4.59 -1.55 -15.34
CA ASP A 35 5.96 -1.18 -15.72
C ASP A 35 6.96 -2.35 -15.67
N GLY A 36 6.50 -3.57 -15.34
CA GLY A 36 7.28 -4.80 -15.38
C GLY A 36 8.04 -5.14 -14.09
N ARG A 37 7.77 -4.45 -12.96
CA ARG A 37 8.27 -4.90 -11.66
C ARG A 37 7.46 -6.11 -11.17
N ASP A 38 8.12 -7.03 -10.48
CA ASP A 38 7.47 -8.19 -9.85
C ASP A 38 8.03 -8.51 -8.45
N ASP A 39 8.82 -7.60 -7.90
CA ASP A 39 9.51 -7.76 -6.63
C ASP A 39 8.71 -7.22 -5.42
N ILE A 40 9.37 -7.25 -4.25
CA ILE A 40 8.87 -6.69 -2.99
C ILE A 40 9.60 -5.40 -2.60
N ALA A 41 10.16 -4.67 -3.56
CA ALA A 41 10.96 -3.46 -3.30
C ALA A 41 10.13 -2.16 -3.31
N SER A 42 8.80 -2.25 -3.34
CA SER A 42 7.93 -1.08 -3.27
C SER A 42 7.97 -0.44 -1.88
N GLU A 43 7.33 0.73 -1.78
CA GLU A 43 7.23 1.51 -0.55
C GLU A 43 5.83 1.47 0.04
N SER A 44 5.74 1.58 1.36
CA SER A 44 4.46 1.73 2.07
C SER A 44 3.76 3.04 1.71
N ALA A 45 2.43 3.03 1.66
CA ALA A 45 1.65 4.26 1.63
C ALA A 45 1.60 4.93 3.02
N ALA A 46 1.51 6.26 3.03
CA ALA A 46 1.44 7.05 4.27
C ALA A 46 0.13 6.84 5.05
N VAL A 47 -0.95 6.49 4.34
CA VAL A 47 -2.28 6.26 4.93
C VAL A 47 -2.63 4.78 4.79
N PHE A 48 -3.05 4.14 5.88
CA PHE A 48 -3.41 2.73 5.88
C PHE A 48 -4.50 2.40 4.85
N GLY A 49 -5.51 3.26 4.70
CA GLY A 49 -6.55 3.10 3.67
C GLY A 49 -5.99 3.07 2.25
N GLN A 50 -4.96 3.87 1.96
CA GLN A 50 -4.28 3.86 0.67
C GLN A 50 -3.43 2.59 0.48
N GLN A 51 -2.81 2.08 1.54
CA GLN A 51 -2.10 0.79 1.49
C GLN A 51 -3.06 -0.35 1.12
N MET A 52 -4.24 -0.39 1.73
CA MET A 52 -5.28 -1.36 1.41
C MET A 52 -5.83 -1.15 -0.01
N TRP A 53 -6.00 0.10 -0.44
CA TRP A 53 -6.42 0.41 -1.79
C TRP A 53 -5.46 -0.13 -2.84
N ASN A 54 -4.15 0.09 -2.67
CA ASN A 54 -3.11 -0.45 -3.55
C ASN A 54 -3.18 -1.98 -3.65
N TYR A 55 -3.45 -2.66 -2.53
CA TYR A 55 -3.66 -4.11 -2.51
C TYR A 55 -4.88 -4.53 -3.34
N TYR A 56 -6.04 -3.89 -3.18
CA TYR A 56 -7.26 -4.25 -3.93
C TYR A 56 -7.11 -3.96 -5.42
N VAL A 57 -6.59 -2.78 -5.78
CA VAL A 57 -6.34 -2.39 -7.17
C VAL A 57 -5.40 -3.38 -7.87
N ARG A 58 -4.38 -3.88 -7.17
CA ARG A 58 -3.46 -4.87 -7.70
C ARG A 58 -4.10 -6.26 -7.83
N SER A 59 -4.67 -6.76 -6.73
CA SER A 59 -5.01 -8.19 -6.59
C SER A 59 -6.44 -8.52 -7.04
N TYR A 60 -7.34 -7.54 -7.10
CA TYR A 60 -8.75 -7.73 -7.45
C TYR A 60 -9.28 -6.62 -8.37
N PRO A 61 -8.60 -6.34 -9.51
CA PRO A 61 -8.97 -5.21 -10.38
C PRO A 61 -10.41 -5.29 -10.88
N ASP A 62 -10.93 -6.48 -11.19
CA ASP A 62 -12.32 -6.66 -11.67
C ASP A 62 -13.36 -6.28 -10.60
N VAL A 63 -13.06 -6.56 -9.32
CA VAL A 63 -13.93 -6.19 -8.20
C VAL A 63 -13.89 -4.67 -8.01
N VAL A 64 -12.69 -4.07 -8.12
CA VAL A 64 -12.56 -2.62 -8.04
C VAL A 64 -13.33 -1.95 -9.18
N GLU A 65 -13.16 -2.38 -10.42
CA GLU A 65 -13.86 -1.80 -11.57
C GLU A 65 -15.39 -1.92 -11.44
N LYS A 66 -15.90 -3.05 -10.95
CA LYS A 66 -17.33 -3.26 -10.72
C LYS A 66 -17.93 -2.25 -9.72
N HIS A 67 -17.18 -1.87 -8.69
CA HIS A 67 -17.70 -1.04 -7.59
C HIS A 67 -17.21 0.42 -7.63
N TYR A 68 -16.12 0.67 -8.34
CA TYR A 68 -15.44 1.96 -8.49
C TYR A 68 -14.93 2.09 -9.94
N PRO A 69 -15.83 2.24 -10.92
CA PRO A 69 -15.46 2.20 -12.33
C PRO A 69 -14.52 3.34 -12.73
N GLY A 70 -13.57 3.07 -13.62
CA GLY A 70 -12.60 4.05 -14.12
C GLY A 70 -11.47 4.40 -13.14
N THR A 71 -11.40 3.75 -11.98
CA THR A 71 -10.35 3.97 -10.98
C THR A 71 -9.13 3.06 -11.20
N THR A 72 -9.32 1.97 -11.94
CA THR A 72 -8.25 1.05 -12.35
C THR A 72 -7.82 1.37 -13.78
N GLN A 73 -6.52 1.60 -13.98
CA GLN A 73 -5.97 1.74 -15.32
C GLN A 73 -6.07 0.38 -16.06
N PRO A 74 -6.49 0.36 -17.33
CA PRO A 74 -6.55 -0.88 -18.11
C PRO A 74 -5.16 -1.54 -18.15
N ALA A 75 -5.17 -2.87 -18.21
CA ALA A 75 -3.95 -3.66 -18.36
C ALA A 75 -3.28 -3.43 -19.71
#